data_AF-A0A9J7AQS0-F1
#
_entry.id   AF-A0A9J7AQS0-F1
#
_cell.length_a   1.000
_cell.length_b   1.000
_cell.length_c   1.000
_cell.angle_alpha   90.00
_cell.angle_beta   90.00
_cell.angle_gamma   90.00
#
_symmetry.space_group_name_H-M   'P 1'
#
loop_
_entity.id
_entity.type
_entity.pdbx_description
1 polymer ?
#
loop_
_entity_poly.entity_id
_entity_poly.type
_entity_poly.pdbx_seq_one_letter_code
_entity_poly.pdbx_strand_id
1 'polypeptide(L)'
;MNMEIQAALDVADETDSFLQITDVIYDKEAEQGYQSLSASEKVVFCIDHLLREMENGGFVQFIHHEAGAKTDDTLLALESIKAKETHSLLHRLVDFFTDRNVPDDEDERIEMFDQIESEHADDIAELDDRFYDAGENLVEMTLKFVAKNLKDFR
;
A
#
# COMPACT_ATOMS: atom_id res chain seq x y z
N MET A 1 0.87 21.36 5.14
CA MET A 1 0.53 19.95 5.39
C MET A 1 -0.54 19.70 6.45
N ASN A 2 -0.29 19.79 7.77
CA ASN A 2 -1.31 19.37 8.77
C ASN A 2 -2.69 20.06 8.61
N MET A 3 -2.70 21.37 8.33
CA MET A 3 -3.94 22.11 8.04
C MET A 3 -4.62 21.66 6.74
N GLU A 4 -3.87 21.23 5.72
CA GLU A 4 -4.42 20.71 4.46
C GLU A 4 -5.02 19.32 4.67
N ILE A 5 -4.33 18.44 5.41
CA ILE A 5 -4.85 17.12 5.79
C ILE A 5 -6.13 17.24 6.63
N GLN A 6 -6.16 18.19 7.58
CA GLN A 6 -7.38 18.46 8.35
C GLN A 6 -8.52 18.96 7.46
N ALA A 7 -8.25 19.85 6.51
CA ALA A 7 -9.27 20.33 5.57
C ALA A 7 -9.80 19.20 4.68
N ALA A 8 -8.92 18.29 4.23
CA ALA A 8 -9.29 17.13 3.43
C ALA A 8 -10.17 16.15 4.22
N LEU A 9 -9.93 15.95 5.52
CA LEU A 9 -10.79 15.12 6.37
C LEU A 9 -12.20 15.69 6.59
N ASP A 10 -12.39 16.99 6.43
CA ASP A 10 -13.70 17.64 6.59
C ASP A 10 -14.55 17.54 5.30
N VAL A 11 -14.03 16.93 4.23
CA VAL A 11 -14.77 16.64 3.01
C VAL A 11 -15.78 15.52 3.27
N ALA A 12 -17.02 15.69 2.77
CA ALA A 12 -18.11 14.77 3.06
C ALA A 12 -17.97 13.40 2.35
N ASP A 13 -17.28 13.37 1.22
CA ASP A 13 -17.02 12.15 0.45
C ASP A 13 -15.66 11.55 0.86
N GLU A 14 -15.65 10.26 1.20
CA GLU A 14 -14.45 9.56 1.68
C GLU A 14 -13.40 9.41 0.58
N THR A 15 -13.83 9.25 -0.68
CA THR A 15 -12.92 9.11 -1.82
C THR A 15 -12.22 10.44 -2.09
N ASP A 16 -12.98 11.54 -2.14
CA ASP A 16 -12.42 12.88 -2.31
C ASP A 16 -11.48 13.26 -1.15
N SER A 17 -11.85 12.89 0.09
CA SER A 17 -10.99 13.09 1.27
C SER A 17 -9.66 12.36 1.11
N PHE A 18 -9.72 11.09 0.72
CA PHE A 18 -8.55 10.24 0.56
C PHE A 18 -7.63 10.73 -0.56
N LEU A 19 -8.18 11.07 -1.72
CA LEU A 19 -7.42 11.61 -2.86
C LEU A 19 -6.70 12.91 -2.51
N GLN A 20 -7.35 13.83 -1.78
CA GLN A 20 -6.69 15.08 -1.37
C GLN A 20 -5.55 14.85 -0.38
N ILE A 21 -5.70 13.88 0.53
CA ILE A 21 -4.64 13.49 1.47
C ILE A 21 -3.47 12.87 0.71
N THR A 22 -3.74 11.97 -0.23
CA THR A 22 -2.69 11.30 -1.01
C THR A 22 -1.97 12.30 -1.90
N ASP A 23 -2.66 13.20 -2.60
CA ASP A 23 -2.05 14.26 -3.42
C ASP A 23 -1.01 15.07 -2.62
N VAL A 24 -1.35 15.52 -1.40
CA VAL A 24 -0.42 16.26 -0.54
C VAL A 24 0.82 15.43 -0.17
N ILE A 25 0.66 14.13 0.04
CA ILE A 25 1.75 13.22 0.41
C ILE A 25 2.64 12.91 -0.81
N TYR A 26 2.03 12.69 -1.99
CA TYR A 26 2.76 12.46 -3.23
C TYR A 26 3.54 13.71 -3.68
N ASP A 27 2.98 14.91 -3.52
CA ASP A 27 3.70 16.15 -3.79
C ASP A 27 4.97 16.25 -2.92
N LYS A 28 4.84 15.96 -1.61
CA LYS A 28 6.00 15.95 -0.71
C LYS A 28 7.00 14.86 -1.07
N GLU A 29 6.52 13.65 -1.40
CA GLU A 29 7.37 12.56 -1.84
C GLU A 29 8.16 12.95 -3.10
N ALA A 30 7.50 13.52 -4.10
CA ALA A 30 8.15 13.96 -5.34
C ALA A 30 9.18 15.08 -5.12
N GLU A 31 8.93 15.98 -4.16
CA GLU A 31 9.83 17.10 -3.85
C GLU A 31 11.02 16.71 -2.97
N GLN A 32 10.82 15.79 -2.01
CA GLN A 32 11.74 15.56 -0.89
C GLN A 32 12.17 14.09 -0.74
N GLY A 33 11.58 13.19 -1.52
CA GLY A 33 11.77 11.75 -1.54
C GLY A 33 11.04 11.02 -0.42
N TYR A 34 10.71 9.75 -0.65
CA TYR A 34 10.04 8.84 0.29
C TYR A 34 10.61 8.84 1.72
N GLN A 35 11.93 9.00 1.90
CA GLN A 35 12.54 9.00 3.24
C GLN A 35 12.24 10.27 4.06
N SER A 36 11.73 11.32 3.43
CA SER A 36 11.27 12.54 4.11
C SER A 36 9.87 12.37 4.72
N LEU A 37 9.11 11.36 4.29
CA LEU A 37 7.78 11.07 4.81
C LEU A 37 7.88 10.55 6.25
N SER A 38 7.03 11.07 7.12
CA SER A 38 6.83 10.53 8.47
C SER A 38 6.23 9.13 8.42
N ALA A 39 6.28 8.42 9.54
CA ALA A 39 5.68 7.09 9.65
C ALA A 39 4.19 7.08 9.24
N SER A 40 3.42 8.10 9.64
CA SER A 40 1.99 8.19 9.31
C SER A 40 1.73 8.53 7.85
N GLU A 41 2.61 9.30 7.22
CA GLU A 41 2.53 9.58 5.78
C GLU A 41 2.89 8.35 4.95
N LYS A 42 3.91 7.59 5.37
CA LYS A 42 4.27 6.31 4.73
C LYS A 42 3.13 5.31 4.78
N VAL A 43 2.35 5.26 5.86
CA VAL A 43 1.15 4.42 5.94
C VAL A 43 0.17 4.78 4.82
N VAL A 44 -0.16 6.07 4.66
CA VAL A 44 -1.12 6.49 3.61
C VAL A 44 -0.55 6.23 2.21
N PHE A 45 0.72 6.58 1.98
CA PHE A 45 1.40 6.34 0.71
C PHE A 45 1.37 4.87 0.31
N CYS A 46 1.74 3.96 1.21
CA CYS A 46 1.77 2.53 0.92
C CYS A 46 0.38 1.96 0.66
N ILE A 47 -0.66 2.42 1.38
CA ILE A 47 -2.03 1.94 1.14
C ILE A 47 -2.58 2.45 -0.20
N ASP A 48 -2.37 3.72 -0.55
CA ASP A 48 -2.80 4.24 -1.86
C ASP A 48 -2.06 3.53 -3.00
N HIS A 49 -0.75 3.33 -2.85
CA HIS A 49 0.05 2.62 -3.84
C HIS A 49 -0.44 1.17 -4.02
N LEU A 50 -0.68 0.44 -2.93
CA LEU A 50 -1.29 -0.90 -3.00
C LEU A 50 -2.64 -0.86 -3.73
N LEU A 51 -3.54 0.05 -3.38
CA LEU A 51 -4.86 0.15 -4.00
C LEU A 51 -4.78 0.38 -5.52
N ARG A 52 -3.88 1.28 -5.96
CA ARG A 52 -3.65 1.54 -7.39
C ARG A 52 -3.15 0.31 -8.13
N GLU A 53 -2.24 -0.45 -7.52
CA GLU A 53 -1.72 -1.67 -8.13
C GLU A 53 -2.77 -2.76 -8.22
N MET A 54 -3.55 -2.95 -7.15
CA MET A 54 -4.66 -3.89 -7.14
C MET A 54 -5.69 -3.57 -8.23
N GLU A 55 -6.09 -2.30 -8.38
CA GLU A 55 -7.06 -1.86 -9.41
C GLU A 55 -6.59 -2.11 -10.85
N ASN A 56 -5.29 -2.01 -11.11
CA ASN A 56 -4.74 -2.05 -12.46
C ASN A 56 -4.22 -3.45 -12.87
N GLY A 57 -3.71 -4.25 -11.93
CA GLY A 57 -3.09 -5.54 -12.26
C GLY A 57 -2.82 -6.49 -11.08
N GLY A 58 -3.44 -6.25 -9.92
CA GLY A 58 -3.34 -7.17 -8.78
C GLY A 58 -1.96 -7.22 -8.13
N PHE A 59 -1.72 -8.30 -7.38
CA PHE A 59 -0.47 -8.52 -6.65
C PHE A 59 0.75 -8.69 -7.57
N VAL A 60 0.55 -9.19 -8.80
CA VAL A 60 1.62 -9.26 -9.81
C VAL A 60 2.14 -7.86 -10.10
N GLN A 61 1.23 -6.94 -10.39
CA GLN A 61 1.61 -5.57 -10.70
C GLN A 61 2.20 -4.83 -9.48
N PHE A 62 1.65 -5.10 -8.28
CA PHE A 62 2.23 -4.62 -7.03
C PHE A 62 3.71 -4.99 -6.91
N ILE A 63 4.08 -6.25 -7.15
CA ILE A 63 5.47 -6.69 -7.07
C ILE A 63 6.32 -6.09 -8.18
N HIS A 64 5.83 -6.01 -9.41
CA HIS A 64 6.63 -5.53 -10.54
C HIS A 64 6.95 -4.03 -10.47
N HIS A 65 6.09 -3.22 -9.86
CA HIS A 65 6.30 -1.77 -9.77
C HIS A 65 7.05 -1.36 -8.49
N GLU A 66 7.23 -0.05 -8.32
CA GLU A 66 7.91 0.52 -7.14
C GLU A 66 7.22 0.13 -5.83
N ALA A 67 5.92 -0.17 -5.85
CA ALA A 67 5.18 -0.65 -4.68
C ALA A 67 5.83 -1.91 -4.06
N GLY A 68 6.36 -2.81 -4.89
CA GLY A 68 7.02 -4.04 -4.46
C GLY A 68 8.27 -3.80 -3.62
N ALA A 69 9.04 -2.74 -3.92
CA ALA A 69 10.18 -2.32 -3.11
C ALA A 69 9.78 -1.78 -1.72
N LYS A 70 8.47 -1.58 -1.48
CA LYS A 70 7.90 -1.11 -0.22
C LYS A 70 7.04 -2.18 0.45
N THR A 71 7.28 -3.45 0.15
CA THR A 71 6.47 -4.56 0.67
C THR A 71 6.42 -4.58 2.21
N ASP A 72 7.56 -4.44 2.87
CA ASP A 72 7.62 -4.43 4.34
C ASP A 72 6.91 -3.20 4.94
N ASP A 73 7.12 -2.03 4.36
CA ASP A 73 6.43 -0.80 4.77
C ASP A 73 4.91 -0.91 4.53
N THR A 74 4.48 -1.63 3.49
CA THR A 74 3.06 -1.91 3.19
C THR A 74 2.45 -2.88 4.19
N LEU A 75 3.17 -3.93 4.60
CA LEU A 75 2.73 -4.82 5.68
C LEU A 75 2.53 -4.05 6.99
N LEU A 76 3.48 -3.18 7.36
CA LEU A 76 3.36 -2.31 8.53
C LEU A 76 2.19 -1.32 8.42
N ALA A 77 1.93 -0.81 7.21
CA ALA A 77 0.80 0.07 6.94
C ALA A 77 -0.55 -0.64 7.15
N LEU A 78 -0.69 -1.85 6.59
CA LEU A 78 -1.88 -2.69 6.75
C LEU A 78 -2.12 -3.03 8.22
N GLU A 79 -1.07 -3.37 8.97
CA GLU A 79 -1.16 -3.58 10.44
C GLU A 79 -1.63 -2.30 11.16
N SER A 80 -1.09 -1.15 10.79
CA SER A 80 -1.40 0.16 11.40
C SER A 80 -2.86 0.57 11.22
N ILE A 81 -3.44 0.30 10.04
CA ILE A 81 -4.87 0.55 9.77
C ILE A 81 -5.78 -0.60 10.22
N LYS A 82 -5.20 -1.71 10.68
CA LYS A 82 -5.87 -2.95 11.13
C LYS A 82 -6.59 -3.71 10.01
N ALA A 83 -6.08 -3.63 8.79
CA ALA A 83 -6.54 -4.40 7.63
C ALA A 83 -5.95 -5.81 7.66
N LYS A 84 -6.60 -6.70 8.42
CA LYS A 84 -6.03 -8.01 8.77
C LYS A 84 -6.09 -8.99 7.61
N GLU A 85 -7.17 -8.94 6.83
CA GLU A 85 -7.36 -9.86 5.71
C GLU A 85 -6.38 -9.49 4.59
N THR A 86 -6.34 -8.22 4.18
CA THR A 86 -5.36 -7.75 3.20
C THR A 86 -3.92 -7.96 3.67
N HIS A 87 -3.61 -7.69 4.95
CA HIS A 87 -2.30 -8.02 5.52
C HIS A 87 -1.97 -9.50 5.36
N SER A 88 -2.91 -10.40 5.67
CA SER A 88 -2.69 -11.84 5.55
C SER A 88 -2.46 -12.28 4.10
N LEU A 89 -3.08 -11.62 3.12
CA LEU A 89 -2.89 -11.92 1.70
C LEU A 89 -1.51 -11.48 1.21
N LEU A 90 -1.12 -10.23 1.49
CA LEU A 90 0.22 -9.75 1.13
C LEU A 90 1.31 -10.55 1.86
N HIS A 91 1.10 -10.89 3.13
CA HIS A 91 2.02 -11.74 3.88
C HIS A 91 2.16 -13.13 3.22
N ARG A 92 1.06 -13.69 2.68
CA ARG A 92 1.09 -14.97 1.98
C ARG A 92 1.82 -14.88 0.65
N LEU A 93 1.66 -13.78 -0.09
CA LEU A 93 2.44 -13.52 -1.30
C LEU A 93 3.94 -13.48 -1.00
N VAL A 94 4.34 -12.81 0.08
CA VAL A 94 5.74 -12.73 0.54
C VAL A 94 6.32 -14.10 0.91
N ASP A 95 5.49 -15.07 1.33
CA ASP A 95 5.97 -16.42 1.65
C ASP A 95 6.48 -17.19 0.41
N PHE A 96 6.19 -16.73 -0.83
CA PHE A 96 6.76 -17.31 -2.04
C PHE A 96 8.22 -16.88 -2.29
N PHE A 97 8.67 -15.78 -1.70
CA PHE A 97 10.05 -15.33 -1.84
C PHE A 97 10.99 -16.14 -0.95
N THR A 98 12.18 -16.45 -1.46
CA THR A 98 13.22 -17.13 -0.66
C THR A 98 13.59 -16.25 0.53
N ASP A 99 13.63 -16.86 1.72
CA ASP A 99 13.86 -16.16 3.00
C ASP A 99 12.90 -14.98 3.25
N ARG A 100 11.76 -14.93 2.54
CA ARG A 100 10.78 -13.84 2.59
C ARG A 100 11.36 -12.48 2.20
N ASN A 101 12.38 -12.47 1.35
CA ASN A 101 13.06 -11.26 0.92
C ASN A 101 12.55 -10.81 -0.46
N VAL A 102 11.77 -9.73 -0.49
CA VAL A 102 11.37 -9.05 -1.73
C VAL A 102 12.47 -8.04 -2.09
N PRO A 103 13.16 -8.16 -3.25
CA PRO A 103 14.26 -7.26 -3.58
C PRO A 103 13.84 -5.80 -3.78
N ASP A 104 14.67 -4.85 -3.34
CA ASP A 104 14.46 -3.42 -3.59
C ASP A 104 14.73 -3.07 -5.07
N ASP A 105 15.72 -3.71 -5.68
CA ASP A 105 16.07 -3.53 -7.09
C ASP A 105 14.95 -4.07 -7.99
N GLU A 106 14.52 -3.25 -8.95
CA GLU A 106 13.37 -3.55 -9.80
C GLU A 106 13.63 -4.74 -10.73
N ASP A 107 14.79 -4.77 -11.40
CA ASP A 107 15.13 -5.85 -12.33
C ASP A 107 15.27 -7.18 -11.59
N GLU A 108 15.94 -7.19 -10.42
CA GLU A 108 16.06 -8.38 -9.57
C GLU A 108 14.70 -8.87 -9.06
N ARG A 109 13.82 -7.95 -8.62
CA ARG A 109 12.48 -8.28 -8.12
C ARG A 109 11.60 -8.88 -9.22
N ILE A 110 11.61 -8.30 -10.42
CA ILE A 110 10.86 -8.80 -11.57
C ILE A 110 11.38 -10.18 -11.99
N GLU A 111 12.70 -10.35 -12.18
CA GLU A 111 13.27 -11.64 -12.59
C GLU A 111 12.94 -12.76 -11.58
N MET A 112 13.01 -12.45 -10.29
CA MET A 112 12.67 -13.41 -9.24
C MET A 112 11.17 -13.72 -9.21
N PHE A 113 10.32 -12.70 -9.34
CA PHE A 113 8.88 -12.89 -9.26
C PHE A 113 8.30 -13.57 -10.50
N ASP A 114 8.82 -13.32 -11.70
CA ASP A 114 8.44 -14.05 -12.92
C ASP A 114 8.64 -15.57 -12.76
N GLN A 115 9.71 -15.98 -12.08
CA GLN A 115 9.95 -17.40 -11.78
C GLN A 115 8.92 -17.94 -10.79
N ILE A 116 8.64 -17.20 -9.71
CA ILE A 116 7.61 -17.54 -8.73
C ILE A 116 6.24 -17.67 -9.40
N GLU A 117 5.83 -16.67 -10.18
CA GLU A 117 4.55 -16.63 -10.87
C GLU A 117 4.41 -17.80 -11.85
N SER A 118 5.48 -18.17 -12.55
CA SER A 118 5.45 -19.33 -13.46
C SER A 118 5.14 -20.67 -12.77
N GLU A 119 5.46 -20.79 -11.48
CA GLU A 119 5.21 -21.98 -10.66
C GLU A 119 3.91 -21.88 -9.84
N HIS A 120 3.49 -20.66 -9.50
CA HIS A 120 2.42 -20.38 -8.53
C HIS A 120 1.28 -19.49 -9.07
N ALA A 121 1.13 -19.38 -10.39
CA ALA A 121 0.12 -18.52 -11.02
C ALA A 121 -1.30 -18.68 -10.45
N ASP A 122 -1.76 -19.92 -10.28
CA ASP A 122 -3.10 -20.21 -9.72
C ASP A 122 -3.21 -19.75 -8.26
N ASP A 123 -2.16 -19.94 -7.46
CA ASP A 123 -2.15 -19.52 -6.05
C ASP A 123 -2.17 -17.98 -5.94
N ILE A 124 -1.44 -17.28 -6.81
CA ILE A 124 -1.38 -15.80 -6.84
C ILE A 124 -2.71 -15.22 -7.30
N ALA A 125 -3.32 -15.80 -8.34
CA ALA A 125 -4.65 -15.39 -8.79
C ALA A 125 -5.71 -15.58 -7.69
N GLU A 126 -5.61 -16.64 -6.88
CA GLU A 126 -6.49 -16.81 -5.72
C GLU A 126 -6.29 -15.70 -4.67
N LEU A 127 -5.07 -15.18 -4.50
CA LEU A 127 -4.83 -14.04 -3.59
C LEU A 127 -5.51 -12.77 -4.10
N ASP A 128 -5.48 -12.51 -5.41
CA ASP A 128 -6.17 -11.38 -6.03
C ASP A 128 -7.69 -11.50 -5.82
N ASP A 129 -8.28 -12.66 -6.13
CA ASP A 129 -9.72 -12.90 -5.92
C ASP A 129 -10.11 -12.67 -4.44
N ARG A 130 -9.32 -13.20 -3.51
CA ARG A 130 -9.55 -13.03 -2.08
C ARG A 130 -9.40 -11.60 -1.60
N PHE A 131 -8.57 -10.79 -2.25
CA PHE A 131 -8.46 -9.36 -1.92
C PHE A 131 -9.79 -8.66 -2.18
N TYR A 132 -10.44 -8.92 -3.32
CA TYR A 132 -11.74 -8.34 -3.66
C TYR A 132 -12.87 -8.87 -2.77
N ASP A 133 -12.77 -10.12 -2.33
CA ASP A 133 -13.76 -10.76 -1.45
C ASP A 133 -13.59 -10.43 0.05
N ALA A 134 -12.45 -9.84 0.46
CA ALA A 134 -12.13 -9.58 1.86
C ALA A 134 -13.11 -8.61 2.56
N GLY A 135 -13.76 -7.74 1.80
CA GLY A 135 -14.73 -6.76 2.32
C GLY A 135 -14.13 -5.67 3.21
N GLU A 136 -12.79 -5.55 3.26
CA GLU A 136 -12.11 -4.47 3.96
C GLU A 136 -12.14 -3.18 3.13
N ASN A 137 -12.71 -2.11 3.66
CA ASN A 137 -12.65 -0.80 3.04
C ASN A 137 -11.36 -0.08 3.47
N LEU A 138 -10.28 -0.30 2.71
CA LEU A 138 -8.95 0.26 3.04
C LEU A 138 -8.94 1.79 3.05
N VAL A 139 -9.78 2.45 2.25
CA VAL A 139 -9.93 3.92 2.25
C VAL A 139 -10.50 4.38 3.59
N GLU A 140 -11.67 3.87 3.99
CA GLU A 140 -12.31 4.22 5.27
C GLU A 140 -11.39 3.93 6.47
N MET A 141 -10.70 2.79 6.44
CA MET A 141 -9.76 2.38 7.48
C MET A 141 -8.56 3.34 7.57
N THR A 142 -8.05 3.79 6.43
CA THR A 142 -6.95 4.76 6.37
C THR A 142 -7.38 6.14 6.84
N LEU A 143 -8.56 6.63 6.46
CA LEU A 143 -9.08 7.91 6.96
C LEU A 143 -9.24 7.90 8.49
N LYS A 144 -9.73 6.79 9.06
CA LYS A 144 -9.79 6.59 10.53
C LYS A 144 -8.41 6.60 11.18
N PHE A 145 -7.39 6.09 10.50
CA PHE A 145 -6.00 6.15 10.97
C PHE A 145 -5.47 7.59 10.91
N VAL A 146 -5.66 8.31 9.80
CA VAL A 146 -5.24 9.71 9.63
C VAL A 146 -5.85 10.58 10.73
N ALA A 147 -7.17 10.50 10.94
CA ALA A 147 -7.88 11.29 11.95
C ALA A 147 -7.33 11.09 13.38
N LYS A 148 -6.85 9.88 13.71
CA LYS A 148 -6.25 9.58 15.03
C LYS A 148 -4.81 10.05 15.16
N ASN A 149 -4.10 10.21 14.05
CA ASN A 149 -2.67 10.50 14.01
C ASN A 149 -2.34 11.85 13.34
N LEU A 150 -3.31 12.76 13.23
CA LEU A 150 -3.18 14.08 12.58
C LEU A 150 -1.90 14.84 12.95
N LYS A 151 -1.48 14.80 14.21
CA LYS A 151 -0.26 15.45 14.72
C LYS A 151 1.04 14.96 14.08
N ASP A 152 1.04 13.80 13.44
CA ASP A 152 2.22 13.17 12.85
C ASP A 152 2.44 13.61 11.40
N PHE A 153 1.42 14.21 10.77
CA PHE A 153 1.50 14.81 9.44
C PHE A 153 2.15 16.21 9.55
N ARG A 154 3.32 16.39 8.94
CA ARG A 154 4.14 17.61 9.00
C ARG A 154 4.51 18.18 7.64
#